data_AF-A0A1V5YT87-F1
#
_entry.id   AF-A0A1V5YT87-F1
#
_cell.length_a   1.000
_cell.length_b   1.000
_cell.length_c   1.000
_cell.angle_alpha   90.00
_cell.angle_beta   90.00
_cell.angle_gamma   90.00
#
_symmetry.space_group_name_H-M   'P 1'
#
loop_
_entity.id
_entity.type
_entity.pdbx_description
1 polymer ?
#
loop_
_entity_poly.entity_id
_entity_poly.type
_entity_poly.pdbx_seq_one_letter_code
_entity_poly.pdbx_strand_id
1 'polypeptide(L)'
;MKKQITLLSLLFVLILVACGRQADFAATQTASVPDTPTPTPLPTDTPTPTPTDTPTPTPTETPTPTETATPTVTETPTWQPNPYMIWPRATFTQWDVWWGGDEWCPERGTNVSCEIEYRDYSGQCLVGMTCFDACGKYYGVDTIRYGVGPYTFSGPCY
;
A
#
# COMPACT_ATOMS: atom_id res chain seq x y z
N MET A 1 -26.94 35.64 -30.35
CA MET A 1 -25.69 35.96 -31.09
C MET A 1 -24.60 36.57 -30.19
N LYS A 2 -24.86 37.60 -29.37
CA LYS A 2 -23.83 38.22 -28.49
C LYS A 2 -23.20 37.27 -27.44
N LYS A 3 -23.97 36.39 -26.79
CA LYS A 3 -23.46 35.43 -25.78
C LYS A 3 -22.53 34.34 -26.36
N GLN A 4 -22.74 33.96 -27.62
CA GLN A 4 -21.94 32.92 -28.29
C GLN A 4 -20.57 33.45 -28.71
N ILE A 5 -20.49 34.74 -29.05
CA ILE A 5 -19.23 35.45 -29.34
C ILE A 5 -18.39 35.60 -28.06
N THR A 6 -19.02 35.85 -26.90
CA THR A 6 -18.31 35.96 -25.62
C THR A 6 -17.74 34.62 -25.14
N LEU A 7 -18.40 33.50 -25.47
CA LEU A 7 -17.90 32.16 -25.14
C LEU A 7 -16.71 31.76 -26.02
N LEU A 8 -16.76 32.07 -27.33
CA LEU A 8 -15.65 31.80 -28.24
C LEU A 8 -14.39 32.61 -27.88
N SER A 9 -14.55 33.87 -27.47
CA SER A 9 -13.41 34.70 -27.07
C SER A 9 -12.77 34.21 -25.77
N LEU A 10 -13.55 33.73 -24.80
CA LEU A 10 -13.02 33.15 -23.56
C LEU A 10 -12.23 31.86 -23.83
N LEU A 11 -12.74 31.01 -24.72
CA LEU A 11 -12.08 29.75 -25.10
C LEU A 11 -10.75 30.00 -25.85
N PHE A 12 -10.70 31.02 -26.70
CA PHE A 12 -9.50 31.37 -27.45
C PHE A 12 -8.38 31.92 -26.53
N VAL A 13 -8.74 32.70 -25.50
CA VAL A 13 -7.78 33.18 -24.48
C VAL A 13 -7.22 32.01 -23.67
N LEU A 14 -8.01 30.98 -23.38
CA LEU A 14 -7.56 29.79 -22.64
C LEU A 14 -6.52 28.95 -23.41
N ILE A 15 -6.63 28.89 -24.74
CA ILE A 15 -5.69 28.12 -25.58
C ILE A 15 -4.32 28.81 -25.68
N LEU A 16 -4.26 30.14 -25.58
CA LEU A 16 -3.01 30.91 -25.67
C LEU A 16 -2.10 30.78 -24.43
N VAL A 17 -2.62 30.31 -23.29
CA VAL A 17 -1.84 30.17 -22.03
C VAL A 17 -1.13 28.81 -21.91
N ALA A 18 -1.39 27.86 -22.82
CA ALA A 18 -0.89 26.48 -22.72
C ALA A 18 0.52 26.22 -23.29
N CYS A 19 1.19 27.22 -23.89
CA CYS A 19 2.59 27.06 -24.31
C CYS A 19 3.56 27.57 -23.22
N GLY A 20 3.78 26.72 -22.22
CA GLY A 20 4.87 26.87 -21.27
C GLY A 20 6.22 26.73 -21.97
N ARG A 21 7.07 27.74 -21.80
CA ARG A 21 8.44 27.81 -22.31
C ARG A 21 9.30 26.69 -21.72
N GLN A 22 9.88 25.84 -22.56
CA GLN A 22 10.95 24.92 -22.16
C GLN A 22 12.21 25.73 -21.85
N ALA A 23 12.68 25.64 -20.61
CA ALA A 23 13.95 26.19 -20.19
C ALA A 23 15.07 25.16 -20.42
N ASP A 24 16.00 25.60 -21.26
CA ASP A 24 17.41 25.28 -21.50
C ASP A 24 18.13 24.22 -20.64
N PHE A 25 18.94 23.39 -21.33
CA PHE A 25 20.31 23.12 -20.89
C PHE A 25 21.25 23.17 -22.10
N ALA A 26 21.88 24.34 -22.27
CA ALA A 26 23.02 24.50 -23.15
C ALA A 26 24.25 23.82 -22.53
N ALA A 27 24.88 22.91 -23.27
CA ALA A 27 26.14 22.31 -22.90
C ALA A 27 27.29 23.32 -23.07
N THR A 28 27.85 23.81 -21.96
CA THR A 28 29.09 24.59 -21.96
C THR A 28 30.28 23.62 -22.05
N GLN A 29 31.03 23.67 -23.14
CA GLN A 29 32.30 22.95 -23.27
C GLN A 29 33.41 23.69 -22.53
N THR A 30 34.03 22.96 -21.61
CA THR A 30 35.14 23.31 -20.72
C THR A 30 36.39 23.73 -21.50
N ALA A 31 37.01 24.83 -21.09
CA ALA A 31 38.31 25.28 -21.59
C ALA A 31 39.44 24.36 -21.07
N SER A 32 40.33 23.97 -21.99
CA SER A 32 41.53 23.16 -21.73
C SER A 32 42.59 23.99 -20.98
N VAL A 33 43.04 23.49 -19.83
CA VAL A 33 44.16 24.07 -19.04
C VAL A 33 45.48 23.49 -19.58
N PRO A 34 46.54 24.29 -19.79
CA PRO A 34 47.84 23.77 -20.21
C PRO A 34 48.59 23.05 -19.07
N ASP A 35 49.22 21.92 -19.41
CA ASP A 35 49.99 21.07 -18.50
C ASP A 35 51.17 21.82 -17.87
N THR A 36 51.22 21.80 -16.54
CA THR A 36 52.37 22.26 -15.75
C THR A 36 53.32 21.06 -15.55
N PRO A 37 54.64 21.18 -15.81
CA PRO A 37 55.56 20.07 -15.60
C PRO A 37 55.59 19.68 -14.12
N THR A 38 55.25 18.42 -13.86
CA THR A 38 55.24 17.83 -12.52
C THR A 38 56.69 17.58 -12.07
N PRO A 39 57.11 17.98 -10.85
CA PRO A 39 58.45 17.70 -10.37
C PRO A 39 58.66 16.20 -10.17
N THR A 40 59.75 15.67 -10.72
CA THR A 40 60.16 14.28 -10.58
C THR A 40 60.47 14.00 -9.10
N PRO A 41 59.80 13.05 -8.42
CA PRO A 41 60.14 12.72 -7.05
C PRO A 41 61.54 12.08 -6.98
N LEU A 42 62.35 12.56 -6.04
CA LEU A 42 63.66 12.01 -5.70
C LEU A 42 63.48 10.59 -5.10
N PRO A 43 64.33 9.60 -5.43
CA PRO A 43 64.27 8.29 -4.79
C PRO A 43 64.42 8.47 -3.28
N THR A 44 63.38 8.06 -2.55
CA THR A 44 63.36 8.09 -1.10
C THR A 44 63.79 6.71 -0.61
N ASP A 45 64.79 6.66 0.28
CA ASP A 45 65.25 5.42 0.88
C ASP A 45 64.06 4.72 1.55
N THR A 46 63.70 3.57 1.00
CA THR A 46 62.56 2.78 1.48
C THR A 46 63.03 1.99 2.69
N PRO A 47 62.46 2.17 3.90
CA PRO A 47 62.84 1.36 5.04
C PRO A 47 62.49 -0.11 4.76
N THR A 48 63.46 -0.99 4.97
CA THR A 48 63.25 -2.45 4.87
C THR A 48 62.23 -2.86 5.93
N PRO A 49 61.17 -3.60 5.58
CA PRO A 49 60.19 -4.05 6.56
C PRO A 49 60.84 -5.06 7.52
N THR A 50 60.78 -4.75 8.82
CA THR A 50 61.12 -5.68 9.89
C THR A 50 60.08 -6.82 9.90
N PRO A 51 60.46 -8.09 10.11
CA PRO A 51 59.49 -9.17 10.23
C PRO A 51 58.54 -8.90 11.40
N THR A 52 57.26 -8.75 11.10
CA THR A 52 56.21 -8.61 12.10
C THR A 52 55.73 -10.01 12.49
N ASP A 53 55.73 -10.31 13.79
CA ASP A 53 55.18 -11.56 14.30
C ASP A 53 53.73 -11.71 13.86
N THR A 54 53.45 -12.81 13.17
CA THR A 54 52.11 -13.10 12.66
C THR A 54 51.24 -13.54 13.85
N PRO A 55 50.11 -12.88 14.11
CA PRO A 55 49.24 -13.28 15.23
C PRO A 55 48.75 -14.71 14.98
N THR A 56 48.94 -15.57 15.98
CA THR A 56 48.41 -16.93 15.97
C THR A 56 46.88 -16.86 16.02
N PRO A 57 46.14 -17.55 15.13
CA PRO A 57 44.69 -17.51 15.14
C PRO A 57 44.19 -18.07 16.48
N THR A 58 43.42 -17.25 17.18
CA THR A 58 42.71 -17.66 18.40
C THR A 58 41.55 -18.57 17.98
N PRO A 59 41.26 -19.68 18.70
CA PRO A 59 40.14 -20.53 18.35
C PRO A 59 38.83 -19.73 18.39
N THR A 60 38.13 -19.73 17.27
CA THR A 60 36.81 -19.11 17.14
C THR A 60 35.78 -20.02 17.79
N GLU A 61 35.11 -19.53 18.83
CA GLU A 61 33.95 -20.18 19.44
C GLU A 61 32.92 -20.51 18.35
N THR A 62 32.59 -21.80 18.21
CA THR A 62 31.57 -22.24 17.27
C THR A 62 30.20 -21.82 17.81
N PRO A 63 29.36 -21.10 17.04
CA PRO A 63 28.07 -20.66 17.56
C PRO A 63 27.23 -21.88 17.92
N THR A 64 26.77 -21.93 19.17
CA THR A 64 25.77 -22.90 19.62
C THR A 64 24.51 -22.68 18.79
N PRO A 65 23.86 -23.75 18.27
CA PRO A 65 22.64 -23.60 17.50
C PRO A 65 21.58 -22.91 18.36
N THR A 66 21.21 -21.70 17.98
CA THR A 66 20.06 -20.99 18.55
C THR A 66 18.81 -21.79 18.21
N GLU A 67 18.02 -22.16 19.21
CA GLU A 67 16.72 -22.78 18.98
C GLU A 67 15.87 -21.84 18.12
N THR A 68 15.62 -22.26 16.89
CA THR A 68 14.67 -21.60 16.00
C THR A 68 13.32 -21.63 16.69
N ALA A 69 12.77 -20.44 17.01
CA ALA A 69 11.43 -20.34 17.57
C ALA A 69 10.48 -21.14 16.68
N THR A 70 9.86 -22.17 17.25
CA THR A 70 8.77 -22.90 16.59
C THR A 70 7.72 -21.86 16.21
N PRO A 71 7.26 -21.79 14.96
CA PRO A 71 6.25 -20.82 14.58
C PRO A 71 5.07 -21.01 15.52
N THR A 72 4.76 -19.97 16.30
CA THR A 72 3.49 -19.87 17.01
C THR A 72 2.43 -20.08 15.95
N VAL A 73 1.61 -21.12 16.11
CA VAL A 73 0.49 -21.37 15.21
C VAL A 73 -0.33 -20.09 15.23
N THR A 74 -0.27 -19.33 14.12
CA THR A 74 -1.22 -18.26 13.88
C THR A 74 -2.56 -18.97 13.83
N GLU A 75 -3.31 -18.89 14.93
CA GLU A 75 -4.67 -19.39 15.03
C GLU A 75 -5.38 -18.95 13.75
N THR A 76 -5.68 -19.92 12.88
CA THR A 76 -6.60 -19.67 11.77
C THR A 76 -7.87 -19.23 12.47
N PRO A 77 -8.37 -18.00 12.25
CA PRO A 77 -9.49 -17.47 13.02
C PRO A 77 -10.61 -18.49 12.93
N THR A 78 -10.81 -19.21 14.02
CA THR A 78 -11.91 -20.14 14.12
C THR A 78 -13.13 -19.24 14.02
N TRP A 79 -14.00 -19.54 13.06
CA TRP A 79 -15.32 -18.94 12.91
C TRP A 79 -16.17 -19.30 14.15
N GLN A 80 -15.73 -18.94 15.34
CA GLN A 80 -16.60 -18.81 16.48
C GLN A 80 -17.41 -17.56 16.17
N PRO A 81 -18.72 -17.67 15.90
CA PRO A 81 -19.56 -16.50 15.86
C PRO A 81 -19.41 -15.89 17.23
N ASN A 82 -18.68 -14.77 17.33
CA ASN A 82 -18.84 -13.96 18.50
C ASN A 82 -20.35 -13.66 18.56
N PRO A 83 -21.00 -13.83 19.72
CA PRO A 83 -22.46 -13.69 19.80
C PRO A 83 -22.93 -12.26 19.51
N TYR A 84 -21.99 -11.34 19.29
CA TYR A 84 -22.21 -9.93 19.00
C TYR A 84 -22.08 -9.58 17.51
N MET A 85 -21.76 -10.54 16.64
CA MET A 85 -21.76 -10.36 15.19
C MET A 85 -23.17 -10.47 14.63
N ILE A 86 -23.52 -9.51 13.79
CA ILE A 86 -24.74 -9.47 13.02
C ILE A 86 -24.43 -10.01 11.62
N TRP A 87 -25.08 -11.10 11.22
CA TRP A 87 -24.94 -11.68 9.88
C TRP A 87 -26.20 -11.40 9.05
N PRO A 88 -26.05 -11.12 7.74
CA PRO A 88 -27.19 -10.88 6.88
C PRO A 88 -27.93 -12.20 6.59
N ARG A 89 -29.21 -12.11 6.26
CA ARG A 89 -29.96 -13.26 5.73
C ARG A 89 -29.75 -13.31 4.23
N ALA A 90 -28.64 -13.90 3.82
CA ALA A 90 -28.27 -14.14 2.44
C ALA A 90 -27.27 -15.30 2.35
N THR A 91 -27.13 -15.88 1.17
CA THR A 91 -26.08 -16.87 0.91
C THR A 91 -24.77 -16.16 0.66
N PHE A 92 -23.75 -16.43 1.46
CA PHE A 92 -22.39 -15.92 1.30
C PHE A 92 -21.37 -16.95 1.79
N THR A 93 -20.13 -16.77 1.37
CA THR A 93 -18.97 -17.56 1.78
C THR A 93 -18.00 -16.69 2.59
N GLN A 94 -16.98 -17.31 3.18
CA GLN A 94 -15.92 -16.57 3.87
C GLN A 94 -15.21 -15.55 2.97
N TRP A 95 -15.13 -15.81 1.66
CA TRP A 95 -14.48 -14.90 0.71
C TRP A 95 -15.28 -13.61 0.46
N ASP A 96 -16.55 -13.59 0.85
CA ASP A 96 -17.44 -12.45 0.73
C ASP A 96 -17.35 -11.54 1.96
N VAL A 97 -16.71 -12.03 3.02
CA VAL A 97 -16.49 -11.28 4.25
C VAL A 97 -15.21 -10.48 4.14
N TRP A 98 -15.30 -9.19 4.40
CA TRP A 98 -14.13 -8.34 4.57
C TRP A 98 -14.05 -7.86 6.02
N TRP A 99 -12.82 -7.66 6.50
CA TRP A 99 -12.52 -7.18 7.84
C TRP A 99 -11.93 -5.77 7.75
N GLY A 100 -12.27 -4.91 8.70
CA GLY A 100 -11.77 -3.54 8.77
C GLY A 100 -11.63 -3.03 10.19
N GLY A 101 -11.10 -1.82 10.29
CA GLY A 101 -10.87 -1.15 11.57
C GLY A 101 -9.43 -1.23 12.02
N ASP A 102 -9.07 -0.31 12.92
CA ASP A 102 -7.71 -0.25 13.45
C ASP A 102 -7.47 -1.41 14.42
N GLU A 103 -6.31 -2.05 14.29
CA GLU A 103 -5.91 -3.23 15.08
C GLU A 103 -5.85 -2.94 16.59
N TRP A 104 -5.67 -1.67 16.97
CA TRP A 104 -5.56 -1.25 18.36
C TRP A 104 -6.83 -0.52 18.83
N CYS A 105 -7.91 -1.28 19.06
CA CYS A 105 -9.06 -0.77 19.81
C CYS A 105 -9.46 -1.72 20.95
N PRO A 106 -9.39 -1.26 22.21
CA PRO A 106 -9.85 -2.04 23.35
C PRO A 106 -11.35 -2.39 23.35
N GLU A 107 -12.17 -1.59 22.65
CA GLU A 107 -13.64 -1.73 22.58
C GLU A 107 -14.12 -2.40 21.27
N ARG A 108 -13.20 -3.00 20.50
CA ARG A 108 -13.50 -3.69 19.23
C ARG A 108 -14.60 -4.73 19.43
N GLY A 109 -15.60 -4.71 18.55
CA GLY A 109 -16.75 -5.63 18.59
C GLY A 109 -17.85 -5.26 19.60
N THR A 110 -17.77 -4.10 20.27
CA THR A 110 -18.86 -3.58 21.11
C THR A 110 -19.72 -2.57 20.33
N ASN A 111 -21.00 -2.42 20.70
CA ASN A 111 -21.94 -1.51 20.04
C ASN A 111 -22.02 -1.69 18.51
N VAL A 112 -22.05 -2.95 18.06
CA VAL A 112 -22.07 -3.28 16.63
C VAL A 112 -23.40 -2.87 16.01
N SER A 113 -23.31 -2.10 14.92
CA SER A 113 -24.44 -1.69 14.07
C SER A 113 -24.07 -1.91 12.61
N CYS A 114 -25.04 -2.29 11.78
CA CYS A 114 -24.79 -2.62 10.39
C CYS A 114 -25.77 -1.91 9.46
N GLU A 115 -25.25 -1.40 8.36
CA GLU A 115 -26.03 -0.98 7.19
C GLU A 115 -26.09 -2.15 6.23
N ILE A 116 -27.30 -2.53 5.80
CA ILE A 116 -27.53 -3.72 4.98
C ILE A 116 -28.44 -3.35 3.80
N GLU A 117 -28.00 -3.72 2.61
CA GLU A 117 -28.73 -3.61 1.36
C GLU A 117 -28.91 -5.01 0.75
N TYR A 118 -30.15 -5.38 0.42
CA TYR A 118 -30.44 -6.59 -0.34
C TYR A 118 -30.89 -6.21 -1.75
N ARG A 119 -30.36 -6.91 -2.76
CA ARG A 119 -30.68 -6.72 -4.18
C ARG A 119 -31.12 -8.04 -4.78
N ASP A 120 -32.21 -8.01 -5.54
CA ASP A 120 -32.62 -9.12 -6.38
C ASP A 120 -32.17 -8.90 -7.84
N TYR A 121 -31.30 -9.78 -8.32
CA TYR A 121 -30.84 -9.85 -9.71
C TYR A 121 -31.55 -11.01 -10.42
N SER A 122 -32.78 -10.77 -10.90
CA SER A 122 -33.57 -11.76 -11.64
C SER A 122 -33.74 -13.11 -10.88
N GLY A 123 -34.01 -13.06 -9.58
CA GLY A 123 -34.15 -14.24 -8.72
C GLY A 123 -32.90 -14.60 -7.93
N GLN A 124 -31.77 -13.91 -8.14
CA GLN A 124 -30.60 -14.02 -7.28
C GLN A 124 -30.61 -12.90 -6.23
N CYS A 125 -30.93 -13.26 -4.98
CA CYS A 125 -30.86 -12.34 -3.86
C CYS A 125 -29.42 -12.23 -3.32
N LEU A 126 -28.83 -11.04 -3.42
CA LEU A 126 -27.47 -10.70 -3.02
C LEU A 126 -27.50 -9.60 -1.95
N VAL A 127 -26.47 -9.56 -1.12
CA VAL A 127 -26.34 -8.61 0.00
C VAL A 127 -25.05 -7.80 -0.06
N GLY A 128 -25.16 -6.52 0.25
CA GLY A 128 -24.08 -5.64 0.65
C GLY A 128 -24.32 -5.21 2.09
N MET A 129 -23.38 -5.52 2.98
CA MET A 129 -23.44 -5.20 4.39
C MET A 129 -22.14 -4.55 4.83
N THR A 130 -22.25 -3.46 5.57
CA THR A 130 -21.13 -2.83 6.27
C THR A 130 -21.49 -2.67 7.74
N CYS A 131 -20.65 -3.20 8.62
CA CYS A 131 -20.82 -3.12 10.05
C CYS A 131 -19.75 -2.21 10.67
N PHE A 132 -20.21 -1.45 11.66
CA PHE A 132 -19.42 -0.56 12.49
C PHE A 132 -19.58 -0.95 13.94
N ASP A 133 -18.53 -0.80 14.72
CA ASP A 133 -18.54 -0.97 16.17
C ASP A 133 -18.18 0.35 16.87
N ALA A 134 -17.96 0.31 18.19
CA ALA A 134 -17.55 1.46 18.99
C ALA A 134 -16.29 2.19 18.47
N CYS A 135 -15.47 1.54 17.65
CA CYS A 135 -14.25 2.09 17.09
C CYS A 135 -14.25 2.20 15.56
N GLY A 136 -15.43 2.23 14.95
CA GLY A 136 -15.59 2.53 13.52
C GLY A 136 -15.79 1.29 12.67
N LYS A 137 -15.25 1.30 11.44
CA LYS A 137 -15.46 0.22 10.45
C LYS A 137 -14.94 -1.09 11.02
N TYR A 138 -15.76 -2.16 11.01
CA TYR A 138 -15.41 -3.41 11.69
C TYR A 138 -15.35 -4.60 10.72
N TYR A 139 -16.42 -4.88 9.99
CA TYR A 139 -16.45 -5.93 8.96
C TYR A 139 -17.64 -5.71 8.03
N GLY A 140 -17.76 -6.54 7.01
CA GLY A 140 -18.94 -6.55 6.16
C GLY A 140 -19.02 -7.78 5.27
N VAL A 141 -20.12 -7.90 4.54
CA VAL A 141 -20.36 -8.96 3.55
C VAL A 141 -20.69 -8.30 2.22
N ASP A 142 -20.02 -8.66 1.14
CA ASP A 142 -20.34 -8.18 -0.20
C ASP A 142 -20.45 -9.34 -1.19
N THR A 143 -21.70 -9.67 -1.53
CA THR A 143 -22.05 -10.58 -2.61
C THR A 143 -22.67 -9.85 -3.79
N ILE A 144 -23.04 -8.57 -3.64
CA ILE A 144 -23.61 -7.73 -4.71
C ILE A 144 -22.66 -7.61 -5.89
N ARG A 145 -21.34 -7.68 -5.66
CA ARG A 145 -20.32 -7.77 -6.71
C ARG A 145 -20.52 -8.89 -7.73
N TYR A 146 -21.30 -9.93 -7.39
CA TYR A 146 -21.64 -11.03 -8.30
C TYR A 146 -22.90 -10.79 -9.13
N GLY A 147 -23.68 -9.76 -8.81
CA GLY A 147 -24.91 -9.43 -9.50
C GLY A 147 -24.63 -8.85 -10.88
N VAL A 148 -25.27 -9.42 -11.91
CA VAL A 148 -25.13 -8.97 -13.30
C VAL A 148 -26.49 -8.52 -13.82
N GLY A 149 -26.53 -7.33 -14.43
CA GLY A 149 -27.75 -6.77 -15.02
C GLY A 149 -28.54 -5.86 -14.07
N PRO A 150 -29.81 -5.55 -14.42
CA PRO A 150 -30.65 -4.71 -13.58
C PRO A 150 -31.01 -5.45 -12.28
N TYR A 151 -31.18 -4.68 -11.21
CA TYR A 151 -31.64 -5.19 -9.92
C TYR A 151 -32.84 -4.42 -9.41
N THR A 152 -33.55 -5.03 -8.47
CA THR A 152 -34.52 -4.34 -7.62
C THR A 152 -34.07 -4.45 -6.16
N PHE A 153 -34.42 -3.45 -5.35
CA PHE A 153 -34.22 -3.55 -3.91
C PHE A 153 -35.17 -4.59 -3.33
N SER A 154 -34.66 -5.44 -2.46
CA SER A 154 -35.42 -6.51 -1.81
C SER A 154 -35.33 -6.41 -0.29
N GLY A 155 -36.17 -7.20 0.39
CA GLY A 155 -35.98 -7.53 1.80
C GLY A 155 -34.90 -8.61 1.99
N PRO A 156 -34.76 -9.14 3.21
CA PRO A 156 -33.82 -10.22 3.47
C PRO A 156 -34.05 -11.43 2.55
N CYS A 157 -32.98 -12.12 2.14
CA CYS A 157 -33.07 -13.30 1.29
C CYS A 157 -33.54 -14.49 2.15
N TYR A 158 -34.77 -14.96 1.91
CA TYR A 158 -35.36 -16.13 2.55
C TYR A 158 -35.37 -17.33 1.62
#